data_AF-A0AA51UQ35-F1
#
_entry.id   AF-A0AA51UQ35-F1
#
_cell.length_a   1.000
_cell.length_b   1.000
_cell.length_c   1.000
_cell.angle_alpha   90.00
_cell.angle_beta   90.00
_cell.angle_gamma   90.00
#
_symmetry.space_group_name_H-M   'P 1'
#
loop_
_entity.id
_entity.type
_entity.pdbx_description
1 polymer ?
#
loop_
_entity_poly.entity_id
_entity_poly.type
_entity_poly.pdbx_seq_one_letter_code
_entity_poly.pdbx_strand_id
1 'polypeptide(L)'
;MMESDVNVSGAEMQLTYDPSLIEVVSIAEGNFFKQKGAKIMFSKGTIDNELGTVTNIYSVIMGDDMILDREAFATVTLQAKNNSGLANLEMKNVVITNSEGDKLPVTVTNAEIAVGDVELTTPKTDMETTAEEKSPKTGQNSALIAIMAMCCLYFIKRR
;
A
#
# COMPACT_ATOMS: atom_id res chain seq x y z
N MET A 1 -3.00 -4.85 -18.86
CA MET A 1 -3.66 -5.62 -17.80
C MET A 1 -2.58 -6.50 -17.19
N MET A 2 -2.16 -6.23 -15.95
CA MET A 2 -1.24 -7.11 -15.25
C MET A 2 -2.09 -7.89 -14.24
N GLU A 3 -2.36 -9.15 -14.52
CA GLU A 3 -2.91 -10.09 -13.54
C GLU A 3 -1.79 -10.48 -12.56
N SER A 4 -2.14 -10.76 -11.30
CA SER A 4 -1.20 -11.36 -10.36
C SER A 4 -1.24 -12.87 -10.55
N ASP A 5 -0.19 -13.50 -11.10
CA ASP A 5 -0.15 -14.97 -11.25
C ASP A 5 0.07 -15.72 -9.91
N VAL A 6 -0.11 -15.05 -8.78
CA VAL A 6 0.12 -15.60 -7.44
C VAL A 6 -1.19 -15.66 -6.68
N ASN A 7 -1.52 -16.86 -6.21
CA ASN A 7 -2.63 -17.05 -5.29
C ASN A 7 -2.26 -16.49 -3.91
N VAL A 8 -3.12 -15.65 -3.37
CA VAL A 8 -2.95 -15.02 -2.06
C VAL A 8 -4.14 -15.36 -1.16
N SER A 9 -3.90 -15.46 0.14
CA SER A 9 -4.92 -15.70 1.15
C SER A 9 -4.88 -14.67 2.28
N GLY A 10 -3.76 -13.97 2.49
CA GLY A 10 -3.62 -13.06 3.62
C GLY A 10 -2.59 -11.98 3.38
N ALA A 11 -2.78 -10.85 4.05
CA ALA A 11 -1.77 -9.82 4.16
C ALA A 11 -1.83 -9.10 5.51
N GLU A 12 -0.66 -8.72 6.01
CA GLU A 12 -0.48 -7.92 7.22
C GLU A 12 0.49 -6.78 6.93
N MET A 13 0.26 -5.63 7.57
CA MET A 13 1.22 -4.54 7.62
C MET A 13 1.11 -3.69 8.89
N GLN A 14 2.11 -2.84 9.06
CA GLN A 14 2.10 -1.71 9.99
C GLN A 14 2.36 -0.42 9.22
N LEU A 15 1.86 0.69 9.76
CA LEU A 15 2.03 2.02 9.21
C LEU A 15 2.82 2.87 10.20
N THR A 16 3.80 3.62 9.73
CA THR A 16 4.48 4.65 10.50
C THR A 16 4.45 5.99 9.78
N TYR A 17 4.21 7.07 10.51
CA TYR A 17 4.11 8.43 9.99
C TYR A 17 4.64 9.44 11.02
N ASP A 18 4.85 10.68 10.59
CA ASP A 18 5.21 11.78 11.49
C ASP A 18 3.95 12.31 12.22
N PRO A 19 3.79 12.03 13.53
CA PRO A 19 2.62 12.47 14.29
C PRO A 19 2.63 13.97 14.56
N SER A 20 3.71 14.69 14.28
CA SER A 20 3.75 16.16 14.38
C SER A 20 3.07 16.85 13.19
N LEU A 21 2.94 16.16 12.05
CA LEU A 21 2.39 16.68 10.80
C LEU A 21 0.98 16.17 10.51
N ILE A 22 0.71 14.89 10.79
CA ILE A 22 -0.57 14.25 10.48
C ILE A 22 -1.05 13.34 11.62
N GLU A 23 -2.32 12.97 11.56
CA GLU A 23 -2.91 11.90 12.36
C GLU A 23 -3.78 10.99 11.50
N VAL A 24 -3.87 9.71 11.87
CA VAL A 24 -4.78 8.75 11.26
C VAL A 24 -6.14 8.86 11.95
N VAL A 25 -7.16 9.18 11.17
CA VAL A 25 -8.55 9.32 11.64
C VAL A 25 -9.29 7.99 11.58
N SER A 26 -9.13 7.26 10.48
CA SER A 26 -9.77 5.96 10.30
C SER A 26 -9.07 5.14 9.22
N ILE A 27 -9.28 3.83 9.29
CA ILE A 27 -8.86 2.87 8.28
C ILE A 27 -10.08 2.05 7.88
N ALA A 28 -10.38 2.07 6.59
CA ALA A 28 -11.43 1.27 5.98
C ALA A 28 -10.81 0.16 5.14
N GLU A 29 -11.47 -0.99 5.15
CA GLU A 29 -11.06 -2.11 4.32
C GLU A 29 -11.26 -1.80 2.83
N GLY A 30 -10.24 -2.08 2.02
CA GLY A 30 -10.32 -1.97 0.56
C GLY A 30 -10.97 -3.18 -0.12
N ASN A 31 -10.82 -3.25 -1.44
CA ASN A 31 -11.44 -4.30 -2.24
C ASN A 31 -10.50 -5.45 -2.59
N PHE A 32 -9.20 -5.37 -2.27
CA PHE A 32 -8.20 -6.36 -2.66
C PHE A 32 -8.64 -7.80 -2.38
N PHE A 33 -9.06 -8.11 -1.14
CA PHE A 33 -9.55 -9.45 -0.79
C PHE A 33 -11.07 -9.64 -0.91
N LYS A 34 -11.85 -8.62 -1.26
CA LYS A 34 -13.32 -8.74 -1.44
C LYS A 34 -13.74 -9.22 -2.82
N GLN A 35 -12.78 -9.40 -3.71
CA GLN A 35 -13.04 -9.81 -5.09
C GLN A 35 -13.66 -11.21 -5.11
N LYS A 36 -14.39 -11.50 -6.19
CA LYS A 36 -14.94 -12.85 -6.47
C LYS A 36 -15.83 -13.41 -5.35
N GLY A 37 -16.38 -12.56 -4.48
CA GLY A 37 -17.28 -12.97 -3.40
C GLY A 37 -16.59 -13.68 -2.24
N ALA A 38 -15.28 -13.49 -2.08
CA ALA A 38 -14.51 -14.09 -0.99
C ALA A 38 -15.07 -13.70 0.39
N LYS A 39 -15.09 -14.66 1.30
CA LYS A 39 -15.32 -14.39 2.73
C LYS A 39 -14.00 -13.97 3.34
N ILE A 40 -14.03 -12.90 4.13
CA ILE A 40 -12.83 -12.23 4.61
C ILE A 40 -12.96 -11.86 6.08
N MET A 41 -11.82 -11.80 6.76
CA MET A 41 -11.68 -11.15 8.06
C MET A 41 -10.70 -10.00 7.92
N PHE A 42 -11.11 -8.80 8.33
CA PHE A 42 -10.29 -7.61 8.30
C PHE A 42 -10.13 -7.00 9.68
N SER A 43 -8.90 -6.60 9.98
CA SER A 43 -8.56 -5.76 11.12
C SER A 43 -8.04 -4.42 10.61
N LYS A 44 -8.68 -3.34 11.07
CA LYS A 44 -8.20 -1.97 10.88
C LYS A 44 -6.96 -1.63 11.71
N GLY A 45 -6.53 -2.55 12.57
CA GLY A 45 -5.40 -2.35 13.48
C GLY A 45 -5.68 -1.44 14.67
N THR A 46 -4.62 -1.13 15.40
CA THR A 46 -4.58 -0.21 16.53
C THR A 46 -3.85 1.05 16.13
N ILE A 47 -4.55 2.19 16.15
CA ILE A 47 -3.99 3.51 15.83
C ILE A 47 -3.40 4.12 17.09
N ASP A 48 -2.14 4.56 17.02
CA ASP A 48 -1.46 5.35 18.03
C ASP A 48 -0.96 6.66 17.38
N ASN A 49 -1.74 7.73 17.54
CA ASN A 49 -1.45 9.06 17.01
C ASN A 49 -0.40 9.83 17.84
N GLU A 50 -0.01 9.32 19.02
CA GLU A 50 1.08 9.90 19.82
C GLU A 50 2.43 9.40 19.31
N LEU A 51 2.53 8.10 19.01
CA LEU A 51 3.74 7.48 18.47
C LEU A 51 3.83 7.54 16.94
N GLY A 52 2.76 7.92 16.25
CA GLY A 52 2.73 7.96 14.79
C GLY A 52 2.71 6.58 14.16
N THR A 53 2.00 5.63 14.77
CA THR A 53 1.98 4.23 14.31
C THR A 53 0.57 3.69 14.15
N VAL A 54 0.41 2.72 13.26
CA VAL A 54 -0.72 1.80 13.24
C VAL A 54 -0.20 0.39 13.16
N THR A 55 -0.62 -0.45 14.09
CA THR A 55 -0.17 -1.85 14.18
C THR A 55 -1.32 -2.82 13.89
N ASN A 56 -0.99 -4.03 13.44
CA ASN A 56 -1.94 -5.13 13.24
C ASN A 56 -3.06 -4.82 12.22
N ILE A 57 -2.72 -4.11 11.13
CA ILE A 57 -3.60 -4.01 9.96
C ILE A 57 -3.45 -5.32 9.20
N TYR A 58 -4.53 -6.08 9.07
CA TYR A 58 -4.49 -7.33 8.31
C TYR A 58 -5.83 -7.63 7.64
N SER A 59 -5.77 -8.44 6.59
CA SER A 59 -6.93 -9.09 6.00
C SER A 59 -6.58 -10.52 5.60
N VAL A 60 -7.52 -11.44 5.78
CA VAL A 60 -7.38 -12.85 5.43
C VAL A 60 -8.64 -13.33 4.72
N ILE A 61 -8.49 -13.99 3.58
CA ILE A 61 -9.51 -14.80 2.91
C ILE A 61 -9.74 -16.06 3.74
N MET A 62 -10.99 -16.28 4.12
CA MET A 62 -11.44 -17.49 4.81
C MET A 62 -11.72 -18.58 3.76
N GLY A 63 -10.79 -19.52 3.60
CA GLY A 63 -10.89 -20.63 2.64
C GLY A 63 -9.62 -20.78 1.80
N ASP A 64 -9.79 -21.13 0.53
CA ASP A 64 -8.69 -21.29 -0.42
C ASP A 64 -8.11 -19.95 -0.87
N ASP A 65 -6.89 -20.01 -1.39
CA ASP A 65 -6.20 -18.87 -1.96
C ASP A 65 -6.82 -18.43 -3.30
N MET A 66 -6.61 -17.17 -3.66
CA MET A 66 -7.23 -16.58 -4.85
C MET A 66 -6.21 -15.80 -5.68
N ILE A 67 -6.34 -15.93 -7.00
CA ILE A 67 -5.76 -14.97 -7.95
C ILE A 67 -6.61 -13.71 -7.90
N LEU A 68 -6.00 -12.57 -7.57
CA LEU A 68 -6.69 -11.29 -7.36
C LEU A 68 -6.15 -10.22 -8.31
N ASP A 69 -7.03 -9.32 -8.73
CA ASP A 69 -6.65 -8.13 -9.47
C ASP A 69 -6.05 -7.08 -8.54
N ARG A 70 -5.33 -6.12 -9.12
CA ARG A 70 -4.79 -4.97 -8.38
C ARG A 70 -5.94 -4.09 -7.90
N GLU A 71 -6.07 -4.00 -6.59
CA GLU A 71 -7.10 -3.23 -5.90
C GLU A 71 -6.53 -2.68 -4.60
N ALA A 72 -7.25 -1.73 -3.98
CA ALA A 72 -6.82 -1.19 -2.70
C ALA A 72 -6.93 -2.25 -1.59
N PHE A 73 -5.89 -2.42 -0.79
CA PHE A 73 -5.95 -3.29 0.40
C PHE A 73 -6.68 -2.63 1.58
N ALA A 74 -6.31 -1.37 1.85
CA ALA A 74 -6.95 -0.54 2.85
C ALA A 74 -6.94 0.92 2.39
N THR A 75 -7.92 1.68 2.85
CA THR A 75 -7.99 3.13 2.69
C THR A 75 -7.72 3.78 4.03
N VAL A 76 -6.67 4.59 4.10
CA VAL A 76 -6.31 5.33 5.31
C VAL A 76 -6.80 6.78 5.16
N THR A 77 -7.59 7.24 6.12
CA THR A 77 -8.04 8.63 6.20
C THR A 77 -7.11 9.39 7.13
N LEU A 78 -6.45 10.42 6.60
CA LEU A 78 -5.49 11.24 7.32
C LEU A 78 -6.07 12.64 7.58
N GLN A 79 -5.73 13.22 8.72
CA GLN A 79 -5.97 14.62 9.04
C GLN A 79 -4.63 15.34 9.23
N ALA A 80 -4.47 16.48 8.58
CA ALA A 80 -3.33 17.35 8.78
C ALA A 80 -3.43 18.09 10.11
N LYS A 81 -2.29 18.25 10.78
CA LYS A 81 -2.13 19.13 11.94
C LYS A 81 -1.72 20.54 11.50
N ASN A 82 -1.43 21.40 12.48
CA ASN A 82 -1.14 22.81 12.23
C ASN A 82 0.29 23.07 11.70
N ASN A 83 1.15 22.05 11.71
CA ASN A 83 2.50 22.16 11.18
C ASN A 83 2.50 21.85 9.67
N SER A 84 3.43 22.47 8.94
CA SER A 84 3.67 22.20 7.52
C SER A 84 4.98 21.46 7.34
N GLY A 85 5.07 20.63 6.31
CA GLY A 85 6.25 19.79 6.07
C GLY A 85 5.97 18.63 5.13
N LEU A 86 6.97 17.77 4.95
CA LEU A 86 6.83 16.51 4.22
C LEU A 86 6.68 15.37 5.24
N ALA A 87 5.52 14.73 5.24
CA ALA A 87 5.23 13.58 6.07
C ALA A 87 5.51 12.30 5.30
N ASN A 88 6.51 11.53 5.75
CA ASN A 88 6.76 10.19 5.25
C ASN A 88 5.70 9.22 5.79
N LEU A 89 5.13 8.43 4.89
CA LEU A 89 4.20 7.36 5.20
C LEU A 89 4.86 6.05 4.81
N GLU A 90 5.33 5.31 5.81
CA GLU A 90 6.08 4.08 5.59
C GLU A 90 5.28 2.86 6.00
N MET A 91 5.32 1.84 5.14
CA MET A 91 4.79 0.52 5.45
C MET A 91 5.91 -0.34 6.05
N LYS A 92 5.64 -0.90 7.23
CA LYS A 92 6.56 -1.80 7.94
C LYS A 92 5.94 -3.16 8.09
N ASN A 93 6.78 -4.17 8.26
CA ASN A 93 6.38 -5.55 8.54
C ASN A 93 5.32 -6.07 7.54
N VAL A 94 5.48 -5.72 6.26
CA VAL A 94 4.55 -6.14 5.22
C VAL A 94 4.77 -7.62 4.94
N VAL A 95 3.72 -8.42 5.12
CA VAL A 95 3.70 -9.84 4.84
C VAL A 95 2.49 -10.13 3.96
N ILE A 96 2.67 -10.94 2.92
CA ILE A 96 1.60 -11.49 2.11
C ILE A 96 1.78 -13.02 2.13
N THR A 97 0.70 -13.77 2.24
CA THR A 97 0.73 -15.24 2.35
C THR A 97 -0.21 -15.93 1.37
N ASN A 98 0.09 -17.19 1.05
CA ASN A 98 -0.86 -18.14 0.45
C ASN A 98 -1.68 -18.88 1.54
N SER A 99 -2.61 -19.75 1.16
CA SER A 99 -3.49 -20.48 2.11
C SER A 99 -2.73 -21.48 3.00
N GLU A 100 -1.51 -21.87 2.62
CA GLU A 100 -0.63 -22.72 3.43
C GLU A 100 0.11 -21.92 4.53
N GLY A 101 0.03 -20.59 4.48
CA GLY A 101 0.74 -19.69 5.40
C GLY A 101 2.16 -19.34 4.95
N ASP A 102 2.56 -19.77 3.75
CA ASP A 102 3.87 -19.43 3.19
C ASP A 102 3.92 -17.96 2.80
N LYS A 103 5.06 -17.32 3.09
CA LYS A 103 5.29 -15.93 2.74
C LYS A 103 5.60 -15.79 1.25
N LEU A 104 4.91 -14.86 0.62
CA LEU A 104 5.10 -14.52 -0.78
C LEU A 104 6.03 -13.29 -0.90
N PRO A 105 6.83 -13.21 -1.99
CA PRO A 105 7.65 -12.03 -2.25
C PRO A 105 6.81 -10.75 -2.31
N VAL A 106 7.29 -9.69 -1.66
CA VAL A 106 6.62 -8.38 -1.66
C VAL A 106 7.63 -7.29 -1.96
N THR A 107 7.20 -6.30 -2.74
CA THR A 107 7.92 -5.03 -2.92
C THR A 107 7.12 -3.93 -2.23
N VAL A 108 7.78 -3.13 -1.40
CA VAL A 108 7.15 -2.04 -0.66
C VAL A 108 7.59 -0.72 -1.25
N THR A 109 6.63 0.16 -1.51
CA THR A 109 6.87 1.53 -1.96
C THR A 109 6.20 2.48 -0.97
N ASN A 110 7.01 3.22 -0.21
CA ASN A 110 6.54 4.22 0.73
C ASN A 110 6.06 5.48 0.00
N ALA A 111 5.28 6.30 0.69
CA ALA A 111 4.78 7.57 0.17
C ALA A 111 5.33 8.75 0.98
N GLU A 112 5.39 9.91 0.34
CA GLU A 112 5.67 11.18 0.99
C GLU A 112 4.49 12.13 0.70
N ILE A 113 4.01 12.80 1.74
CA ILE A 113 2.83 13.66 1.67
C ILE A 113 3.23 15.07 2.08
N ALA A 114 3.00 16.04 1.18
CA ALA A 114 3.13 17.45 1.54
C ALA A 114 1.95 17.90 2.40
N VAL A 115 2.27 18.52 3.54
CA VAL A 115 1.31 19.14 4.46
C VAL A 115 1.54 20.65 4.44
N GLY A 116 0.49 21.40 4.10
CA GLY A 116 0.58 22.86 3.93
C GLY A 116 1.18 23.26 2.57
N ASP A 117 1.75 24.46 2.49
CA ASP A 117 2.33 25.03 1.27
C ASP A 117 3.79 24.56 1.11
N VAL A 118 3.99 23.26 0.97
CA VAL A 118 5.31 22.64 0.71
C VAL A 118 5.23 21.86 -0.60
N GLU A 119 6.23 22.02 -1.47
CA GLU A 119 6.32 21.28 -2.72
C GLU A 119 7.06 19.96 -2.53
N LEU A 120 6.51 18.88 -3.09
CA LEU A 120 7.23 17.61 -3.22
C LEU A 120 8.29 17.77 -4.32
N THR A 121 9.56 17.63 -3.97
CA THR A 121 10.61 17.53 -4.98
C THR A 121 10.64 16.11 -5.52
N THR A 122 9.86 15.84 -6.57
CA THR A 122 10.05 14.61 -7.34
C THR A 122 11.49 14.58 -7.88
N PRO A 123 12.23 13.47 -7.73
CA PRO A 123 13.45 13.31 -8.51
C PRO A 123 13.03 13.36 -9.97
N LYS A 124 13.56 14.34 -10.73
CA LYS A 124 13.49 14.30 -12.18
C LYS A 124 14.27 13.06 -12.60
N THR A 125 13.57 11.97 -12.90
CA THR A 125 14.13 10.95 -13.78
C THR A 125 14.20 11.64 -15.13
N ASP A 126 15.39 12.12 -15.50
CA ASP A 126 15.66 12.65 -16.81
C ASP A 126 15.25 11.60 -17.85
N MET A 127 14.16 11.84 -18.56
CA MET A 127 13.81 11.09 -19.76
C MET A 127 14.80 11.51 -20.84
N GLU A 128 15.94 10.82 -20.93
CA GLU A 128 16.75 10.86 -22.13
C GLU A 128 16.05 10.02 -23.20
N THR A 129 15.52 10.70 -24.21
CA THR A 129 15.00 10.09 -25.43
C THR A 129 16.17 9.57 -26.25
N THR A 130 16.22 8.28 -26.53
CA THR A 130 16.82 7.77 -27.76
C THR A 130 15.99 6.59 -28.26
N ALA A 131 15.36 6.76 -29.42
CA ALA A 131 14.70 5.70 -30.17
C ALA A 131 15.75 4.82 -30.86
N GLU A 132 15.61 3.50 -30.82
CA GLU A 132 15.14 2.66 -31.95
C GLU A 132 15.41 1.16 -31.69
N GLU A 133 14.31 0.39 -31.74
CA GLU A 133 14.10 -1.02 -32.15
C GLU A 133 15.20 -2.10 -31.96
N LYS A 134 14.87 -3.17 -31.22
CA LYS A 134 14.81 -4.56 -31.75
C LYS A 134 14.20 -5.56 -30.74
N SER A 135 13.14 -6.26 -31.14
CA SER A 135 12.74 -7.55 -30.53
C SER A 135 13.51 -8.68 -31.24
N PRO A 136 14.00 -9.75 -30.56
CA PRO A 136 13.13 -10.89 -30.23
C PRO A 136 13.43 -11.68 -28.93
N LYS A 137 12.34 -12.20 -28.36
CA LYS A 137 12.09 -13.39 -27.49
C LYS A 137 13.22 -14.17 -26.78
N THR A 138 12.81 -14.63 -25.59
CA THR A 138 13.01 -15.95 -24.92
C THR A 138 14.01 -15.98 -23.75
N GLY A 139 13.52 -16.38 -22.57
CA GLY A 139 14.34 -16.88 -21.47
C GLY A 139 14.13 -16.18 -20.12
N GLN A 140 13.28 -16.79 -19.29
CA GLN A 140 13.28 -16.79 -17.81
C GLN A 140 13.99 -15.63 -17.08
N ASN A 141 13.22 -14.82 -16.35
CA ASN A 141 13.57 -14.32 -15.01
C ASN A 141 12.27 -13.89 -14.30
N SER A 142 11.75 -14.81 -13.49
CA SER A 142 10.55 -14.70 -12.67
C SER A 142 10.81 -13.84 -11.43
N ALA A 143 10.15 -12.69 -11.34
CA ALA A 143 9.85 -12.03 -10.08
C ALA A 143 8.43 -11.48 -10.19
N LEU A 144 7.46 -12.23 -9.65
CA LEU A 144 6.06 -11.85 -9.59
C LEU A 144 5.89 -10.84 -8.45
N ILE A 145 5.42 -9.63 -8.78
CA ILE A 145 5.27 -8.51 -7.84
C ILE A 145 3.79 -8.37 -7.48
N ALA A 146 3.42 -8.74 -6.25
CA ALA A 146 2.16 -8.29 -5.66
C ALA A 146 2.28 -6.79 -5.34
N ILE A 147 1.57 -5.94 -6.09
CA ILE A 147 1.53 -4.48 -5.85
C ILE A 147 0.30 -4.20 -4.99
N MET A 148 0.53 -3.96 -3.69
CA MET A 148 -0.51 -3.48 -2.78
C MET A 148 -0.63 -1.97 -2.93
N ALA A 149 -1.74 -1.51 -3.53
CA ALA A 149 -2.04 -0.08 -3.58
C ALA A 149 -2.72 0.33 -2.26
N MET A 150 -2.11 1.26 -1.53
CA MET A 150 -2.76 1.95 -0.42
C MET A 150 -3.31 3.27 -0.97
N CYS A 151 -4.63 3.43 -1.01
CA CYS A 151 -5.25 4.70 -1.36
C CYS A 151 -5.32 5.57 -0.10
N CYS A 152 -4.58 6.69 -0.09
CA CYS A 152 -4.70 7.71 0.95
C CYS A 152 -5.68 8.79 0.50
N LEU A 153 -6.73 9.03 1.28
CA LEU A 153 -7.63 10.18 1.08
C LEU A 153 -7.22 11.30 2.04
N TYR A 154 -6.97 12.48 1.50
CA TYR A 154 -6.50 13.66 2.24
C TYR A 154 -7.59 14.72 2.30
N PHE A 155 -7.91 15.20 3.51
CA PHE A 155 -8.81 16.34 3.71
C PHE A 155 -8.02 17.53 4.26
N ILE A 156 -7.89 18.58 3.43
CA ILE A 156 -7.43 19.89 3.88
C ILE A 156 -8.58 20.54 4.64
N LYS A 157 -8.46 20.66 5.97
CA LYS A 157 -9.38 21.52 6.71
C LYS A 157 -9.03 22.98 6.41
N ARG A 158 -9.74 23.59 5.45
CA ARG A 158 -9.73 25.04 5.26
C ARG A 158 -10.76 25.70 6.19
N ARG A 159 -10.22 26.51 7.09
CA ARG A 159 -10.86 27.49 8.00
C ARG A 159 -11.46 26.94 9.29
#